data_AF-H0EUQ8-F1
#
_entry.id   AF-H0EUQ8-F1
#
_cell.length_a   1.000
_cell.length_b   1.000
_cell.length_c   1.000
_cell.angle_alpha   90.00
_cell.angle_beta   90.00
_cell.angle_gamma   90.00
#
_symmetry.space_group_name_H-M   'P 1'
#
loop_
_entity.id
_entity.type
_entity.pdbx_description
1 polymer ?
#
loop_
_entity_poly.entity_id
_entity_poly.type
_entity_poly.pdbx_seq_one_letter_code
_entity_poly.pdbx_strand_id
1 'polypeptide(L)' 'MASQVQDKNGNAIDEGDRVFTKIRGGKREGEVEDIVTTQEEAQKEKVKNPPKVVFHDQHGHKVAHNPGTLENLDAQE' A
#
# COMPACT_ATOMS: atom_id res chain seq x y z
N MET A 1 -10.61 15.74 8.43
CA MET A 1 -11.16 14.55 7.74
C MET A 1 -9.99 13.90 7.04
N ALA A 2 -9.48 12.78 7.52
CA ALA A 2 -8.46 12.03 6.81
C ALA A 2 -9.12 11.47 5.54
N SER A 3 -8.63 11.85 4.37
CA SER A 3 -9.09 11.27 3.11
C SER A 3 -8.74 9.79 3.11
N GLN A 4 -9.75 8.94 2.94
CA GLN A 4 -9.57 7.50 2.82
C GLN A 4 -8.57 7.18 1.69
N VAL A 5 -7.58 6.34 1.97
CA VAL A 5 -6.59 5.91 0.99
C VAL A 5 -7.23 4.90 0.06
N GLN A 6 -7.05 5.08 -1.25
CA GLN A 6 -7.70 4.26 -2.27
C GLN A 6 -6.71 3.65 -3.25
N ASP A 7 -7.03 2.46 -3.75
CA ASP A 7 -6.30 1.78 -4.80
C ASP A 7 -6.51 2.45 -6.17
N LYS A 8 -5.90 1.90 -7.23
CA LYS A 8 -6.03 2.45 -8.60
C LYS A 8 -7.47 2.39 -9.16
N ASN A 9 -8.36 1.59 -8.56
CA ASN A 9 -9.73 1.39 -8.98
C ASN A 9 -10.72 2.23 -8.13
N GLY A 10 -10.24 2.95 -7.11
CA GLY A 10 -11.06 3.73 -6.19
C GLY A 10 -11.58 2.92 -5.00
N ASN A 11 -11.13 1.68 -4.81
CA ASN A 11 -11.47 0.88 -3.64
C ASN A 11 -10.66 1.36 -2.44
N ALA A 12 -11.26 1.29 -1.24
CA ALA A 12 -10.54 1.54 0.00
C ALA A 12 -9.33 0.60 0.14
N ILE A 13 -8.28 1.06 0.83
CA ILE A 13 -7.19 0.22 1.30
C ILE A 13 -7.11 0.44 2.81
N ASP A 14 -7.26 -0.63 3.57
CA ASP A 14 -7.14 -0.66 5.03
C ASP A 14 -6.01 -1.63 5.45
N GLU A 15 -5.57 -1.54 6.72
CA GLU A 15 -4.61 -2.49 7.27
C GLU A 15 -5.21 -3.90 7.30
N GLY A 16 -4.42 -4.91 6.92
CA GLY A 16 -4.88 -6.28 6.75
C GLY A 16 -5.37 -6.64 5.35
N ASP A 17 -5.61 -5.64 4.48
CA ASP A 17 -6.00 -5.91 3.10
C ASP A 17 -4.84 -6.49 2.30
N ARG A 18 -5.13 -7.43 1.40
CA ARG A 18 -4.14 -7.95 0.47
C ARG A 18 -4.03 -7.04 -0.76
N VAL A 19 -2.87 -6.42 -0.93
CA VAL A 19 -2.59 -5.52 -2.06
C VAL A 19 -1.66 -6.17 -3.07
N PHE A 20 -1.84 -5.77 -4.34
CA PHE A 20 -1.10 -6.29 -5.47
C PHE A 20 -0.60 -5.19 -6.40
N THR A 21 0.60 -5.35 -6.94
CA THR A 21 1.06 -4.60 -8.10
C THR A 21 1.92 -5.44 -9.04
N LYS A 22 1.74 -5.23 -10.34
CA LYS A 22 2.49 -5.93 -11.39
C LYS A 22 3.77 -5.16 -11.72
N ILE A 23 4.89 -5.88 -11.82
CA ILE A 23 6.17 -5.35 -12.28
C ILE A 23 6.68 -6.14 -13.50
N ARG A 24 7.70 -5.63 -14.20
CA ARG A 24 8.31 -6.38 -15.31
C ARG A 24 8.95 -7.66 -14.76
N GLY A 25 8.46 -8.81 -15.21
CA GLY A 25 8.99 -10.12 -14.80
C GLY A 25 8.49 -10.63 -13.44
N GLY A 26 7.47 -10.01 -12.85
CA GLY A 26 6.94 -10.49 -11.57
C GLY A 26 5.79 -9.66 -11.02
N LYS A 27 5.57 -9.82 -9.71
CA LYS A 27 4.59 -9.07 -8.93
C LYS A 27 5.14 -8.75 -7.56
N ARG A 28 4.52 -7.81 -6.88
CA ARG A 28 4.61 -7.62 -5.43
C ARG A 28 3.21 -7.74 -4.89
N GLU A 29 3.03 -8.68 -3.98
CA GLU A 29 1.75 -8.96 -3.34
C GLU A 29 2.00 -9.23 -1.86
N GLY A 30 1.17 -8.66 -1.00
CA GLY A 30 1.28 -8.81 0.44
C GLY A 30 0.14 -8.14 1.19
N GLU A 31 0.08 -8.41 2.48
CA GLU A 31 -0.89 -7.83 3.41
C GLU A 31 -0.42 -6.45 3.88
N VAL A 32 -1.32 -5.46 3.91
CA VAL A 32 -1.01 -4.10 4.37
C VAL A 32 -0.71 -4.10 5.87
N GLU A 33 0.46 -3.60 6.23
CA GLU A 33 0.92 -3.47 7.62
C GLU A 33 0.73 -2.06 8.18
N ASP A 34 0.83 -1.04 7.31
CA ASP A 34 0.73 0.37 7.71
C ASP A 34 0.34 1.25 6.51
N ILE A 35 -0.34 2.35 6.79
CA ILE A 35 -0.75 3.36 5.82
C ILE A 35 -0.21 4.73 6.27
N VAL A 36 0.92 5.10 5.71
CA VAL A 36 1.58 6.38 5.98
C VAL A 36 0.83 7.49 5.25
N THR A 37 0.17 8.38 6.00
CA THR A 37 -0.60 9.49 5.43
C THR A 37 0.02 10.86 5.73
N THR A 38 0.83 10.96 6.78
CA THR A 38 1.44 12.22 7.21
C THR A 38 2.93 12.30 6.87
N GLN A 39 3.48 13.52 6.85
CA GLN A 39 4.92 13.72 6.67
C GLN A 39 5.73 13.21 7.86
N GLU A 40 5.17 13.24 9.07
CA GLU A 40 5.85 12.76 10.28
C GLU A 40 6.03 11.24 10.25
N GLU A 41 4.97 10.49 9.93
CA GLU A 41 5.02 9.04 9.72
C GLU A 41 6.00 8.70 8.59
N ALA A 42 5.97 9.46 7.49
CA ALA A 42 6.88 9.23 6.37
C ALA A 42 8.35 9.37 6.77
N GLN A 43 8.69 10.30 7.65
CA GLN A 43 10.04 10.45 8.19
C GLN A 43 10.43 9.26 9.09
N LYS A 44 9.52 8.79 9.95
CA LYS A 44 9.74 7.61 10.82
C LYS A 44 9.98 6.35 10.00
N GLU A 45 9.16 6.12 8.99
CA GLU A 45 9.25 4.98 8.07
C GLU A 45 10.34 5.14 6.98
N LYS A 46 11.03 6.29 6.94
CA LYS A 46 12.05 6.64 5.94
C LYS A 46 11.54 6.55 4.50
N VAL A 47 10.26 6.85 4.29
CA VAL A 47 9.60 6.92 2.99
C VAL A 47 9.38 8.39 2.58
N LYS A 48 9.14 8.62 1.29
CA LYS A 48 8.88 9.96 0.74
C LYS A 48 7.51 10.00 0.10
N ASN A 49 6.92 11.20 0.05
CA ASN A 49 5.68 11.52 -0.65
C ASN A 49 4.48 10.64 -0.19
N PRO A 50 3.95 10.86 1.03
CA PRO A 50 2.70 10.24 1.44
C PRO A 50 1.54 10.65 0.49
N PRO A 51 0.51 9.81 0.31
CA PRO A 51 0.29 8.56 1.03
C PRO A 51 1.16 7.39 0.53
N LYS A 52 1.54 6.48 1.44
CA LYS A 52 2.25 5.24 1.15
C LYS A 52 1.64 4.06 1.89
N VAL A 53 1.46 2.95 1.17
CA VAL A 53 1.03 1.68 1.71
C VAL A 53 2.27 0.81 1.93
N VAL A 54 2.42 0.31 3.16
CA VAL A 54 3.56 -0.50 3.59
C VAL A 54 3.10 -1.95 3.73
N PHE A 55 3.83 -2.88 3.13
CA PHE A 55 3.57 -4.32 3.21
C PHE A 55 4.86 -5.11 2.95
N HIS A 56 4.91 -6.38 3.37
CA HIS A 56 5.93 -7.31 2.91
C HIS A 56 5.46 -8.08 1.68
N ASP A 57 6.28 -8.15 0.64
CA ASP A 57 5.95 -8.92 -0.56
C ASP A 57 6.07 -10.44 -0.34
N GLN A 58 5.68 -11.23 -1.33
CA GLN A 58 5.73 -12.70 -1.28
C GLN A 58 7.14 -13.29 -1.10
N HIS A 59 8.20 -12.47 -1.15
CA HIS A 59 9.58 -12.87 -0.89
C HIS A 59 10.10 -12.36 0.47
N GLY A 60 9.24 -11.69 1.26
CA GLY A 60 9.60 -11.12 2.55
C GLY A 60 10.34 -9.78 2.46
N HIS A 61 10.28 -9.07 1.31
CA HIS A 61 10.84 -7.73 1.23
C HIS A 61 9.82 -6.68 1.69
N LYS A 62 10.24 -5.76 2.56
CA LYS A 62 9.44 -4.58 2.90
C LYS A 62 9.28 -3.66 1.69
N VAL A 63 8.03 -3.30 1.38
CA VAL A 63 7.64 -2.45 0.25
C VAL A 63 6.84 -1.27 0.77
N ALA A 64 7.17 -0.06 0.31
CA ALA A 64 6.35 1.14 0.53
C ALA A 64 5.94 1.74 -0.82
N HIS A 65 4.67 1.56 -1.19
CA HIS A 65 4.18 1.87 -2.53
C HIS A 65 3.12 2.97 -2.56
N ASN A 66 2.96 3.64 -3.71
CA ASN A 66 1.87 4.59 -3.89
C ASN A 66 0.54 3.81 -4.00
N PRO A 67 -0.47 4.10 -3.16
CA PRO A 67 -1.76 3.40 -3.18
C PRO A 67 -2.46 3.44 -4.54
N GLY A 68 -2.42 4.57 -5.26
CA GLY A 68 -3.05 4.72 -6.58
C GLY A 68 -2.42 3.91 -7.72
N THR A 69 -1.48 3.02 -7.39
CA THR A 69 -0.82 2.08 -8.33
C THR A 69 -0.88 0.64 -7.84
N LEU A 70 -1.57 0.41 -6.72
CA LEU A 70 -1.89 -0.89 -6.19
C LEU A 70 -3.32 -1.27 -6.61
N GLU A 71 -3.63 -2.55 -6.45
CA GLU A 71 -4.97 -3.11 -6.52
C GLU A 71 -5.24 -3.77 -5.17
N ASN A 72 -6.36 -3.44 -4.53
CA ASN A 72 -6.82 -4.15 -3.35
C ASN A 72 -7.56 -5.42 -3.80
N LEU A 73 -7.01 -6.59 -3.46
CA LEU A 73 -7.57 -7.88 -3.82
C LEU A 73 -8.74 -8.30 -2.93
N ASP A 74 -8.83 -7.71 -1.73
CA ASP A 74 -9.87 -7.99 -0.75
C ASP A 74 -10.98 -6.93 -0.79
N ALA A 75 -10.97 -6.04 -1.79
CA ALA A 75 -12.00 -5.03 -2.04
C ALA A 75 -13.38 -5.61 -2.43
N GLN A 76 -13.64 -6.88 -2.14
CA GLN A 76 -14.91 -7.58 -2.38
C GLN A 76 -15.23 -8.57 -1.25
N GLU A 77 -15.92 -8.07 -0.22
CA GLU A 77 -17.06 -8.72 0.46
C GLU A 77 -18.09 -7.65 0.87
#